data_AF-A0A1B6L7I0-F1
#
_entry.id   AF-A0A1B6L7I0-F1
#
_cell.length_a   1.000
_cell.length_b   1.000
_cell.length_c   1.000
_cell.angle_alpha   90.00
_cell.angle_beta   90.00
_cell.angle_gamma   90.00
#
_symmetry.space_group_name_H-M   'P 1'
#
loop_
_entity.id
_entity.type
_entity.pdbx_description
1 polymer ?
#
loop_
_entity_poly.entity_id
_entity_poly.type
_entity_poly.pdbx_seq_one_letter_code
_entity_poly.pdbx_strand_id
1 'polypeptide(L)'
;TAQTEVSKEELTKIMMKCKNETGMMDFNVTDIGKIGSSKLALPQEKYNCTMSCVLKGLNIIDDMGEIDTKASSDVVDSVMKDHKPEEVLRAKTVMMECAEKQKGKNLKGCEAGACIADYILKSQSQLE
;
A
#
# COMPACT_ATOMS: atom_id res chain seq x y z
N THR A 1 -16.12 8.25 16.35
CA THR A 1 -14.69 7.97 16.54
C THR A 1 -13.94 8.77 15.50
N ALA A 2 -13.03 9.64 15.92
CA ALA A 2 -12.41 10.66 15.06
C ALA A 2 -11.68 10.02 13.87
N GLN A 3 -11.91 10.56 12.66
CA GLN A 3 -11.17 10.24 11.45
C GLN A 3 -9.70 10.63 11.65
N THR A 4 -8.79 9.67 11.52
CA THR A 4 -7.37 9.93 11.59
C THR A 4 -6.91 10.39 10.22
N GLU A 5 -6.73 11.70 10.04
CA GLU A 5 -5.99 12.23 8.91
C GLU A 5 -4.56 11.66 8.97
N VAL A 6 -4.23 10.73 8.07
CA VAL A 6 -2.90 10.11 8.05
C VAL A 6 -1.91 11.11 7.49
N SER A 7 -1.13 11.71 8.38
CA SER A 7 -0.06 12.61 7.97
C SER A 7 1.01 11.87 7.16
N LYS A 8 1.66 12.57 6.22
CA LYS A 8 2.83 12.02 5.50
C LYS A 8 3.93 11.54 6.45
N GLU A 9 4.07 12.18 7.60
CA GLU A 9 5.03 11.80 8.65
C GLU A 9 4.67 10.46 9.30
N GLU A 10 3.39 10.25 9.62
CA GLU A 10 2.89 8.99 10.18
C GLU A 10 3.03 7.84 9.18
N LEU A 11 2.65 8.06 7.92
CA LEU A 11 2.88 7.11 6.84
C LEU A 11 4.38 6.74 6.73
N THR A 12 5.27 7.73 6.79
CA THR A 12 6.72 7.52 6.73
C THR A 12 7.21 6.67 7.91
N LYS A 13 6.72 6.94 9.13
CA LYS A 13 7.06 6.16 10.33
C LYS A 13 6.62 4.70 10.20
N ILE A 14 5.39 4.47 9.74
CA ILE A 14 4.86 3.12 9.52
C ILE A 14 5.69 2.38 8.46
N MET A 15 6.00 3.04 7.34
CA MET A 15 6.83 2.45 6.29
C MET A 15 8.24 2.10 6.79
N MET A 16 8.90 2.98 7.55
CA MET A 16 10.22 2.68 8.12
C MET A 16 10.18 1.50 9.09
N LYS A 17 9.14 1.42 9.94
CA LYS A 17 8.94 0.29 10.84
C LYS A 17 8.78 -1.02 10.05
N CYS A 18 7.87 -1.03 9.07
CA CYS A 18 7.61 -2.21 8.24
C CYS A 18 8.83 -2.64 7.44
N LYS A 19 9.59 -1.69 6.89
CA LYS A 19 10.85 -1.96 6.19
C LYS A 19 11.85 -2.71 7.07
N ASN A 20 11.99 -2.28 8.33
CA ASN A 20 12.90 -2.91 9.29
C ASN A 20 12.41 -4.32 9.68
N GLU A 21 11.11 -4.50 9.89
CA GLU A 21 10.51 -5.80 10.23
C GLU A 21 10.61 -6.83 9.10
N THR A 22 10.50 -6.40 7.85
CA THR A 22 10.56 -7.29 6.67
C THR A 22 11.98 -7.47 6.11
N GLY A 23 12.97 -6.76 6.67
CA GLY A 23 14.35 -6.82 6.21
C GLY A 23 14.53 -6.32 4.78
N MET A 24 13.71 -5.34 4.36
CA MET A 24 13.75 -4.74 3.03
C MET A 24 14.79 -3.61 3.01
N MET A 25 16.09 -3.93 3.00
CA MET A 25 17.16 -2.95 3.32
C MET A 25 17.32 -1.79 2.30
N ASP A 26 16.95 -1.97 1.04
CA ASP A 26 17.22 -0.99 -0.05
C ASP A 26 16.06 -0.05 -0.42
N PHE A 27 14.96 -0.06 0.35
CA PHE A 27 13.81 0.78 0.06
C PHE A 27 13.99 2.20 0.62
N ASN A 28 14.11 3.22 -0.23
CA ASN A 28 14.14 4.61 0.20
C ASN A 28 12.73 5.17 0.28
N VAL A 29 12.30 5.59 1.48
CA VAL A 29 10.92 6.04 1.75
C VAL A 29 10.61 7.38 1.06
N THR A 30 11.62 8.18 0.71
CA THR A 30 11.44 9.38 -0.13
C THR A 30 11.22 9.06 -1.62
N ASP A 31 11.44 7.81 -2.04
CA ASP A 31 11.20 7.33 -3.39
C ASP A 31 9.87 6.54 -3.49
N ILE A 32 8.88 6.81 -2.62
CA ILE A 32 7.56 6.15 -2.71
C ILE A 32 6.91 6.34 -4.09
N GLY A 33 7.09 7.52 -4.69
CA GLY A 33 6.64 7.80 -6.06
C GLY A 33 7.45 7.07 -7.15
N LYS A 34 8.56 6.42 -6.78
CA LYS A 34 9.52 5.74 -7.66
C LYS A 34 9.69 4.25 -7.36
N ILE A 35 8.87 3.66 -6.47
CA ILE A 35 8.99 2.26 -6.02
C ILE A 35 8.98 1.26 -7.19
N GLY A 36 8.28 1.58 -8.28
CA GLY A 36 8.27 0.77 -9.50
C GLY A 36 9.30 1.15 -10.56
N SER A 37 10.06 2.24 -10.38
CA SER A 37 11.02 2.76 -11.38
C SER A 37 12.44 2.24 -11.22
N SER A 38 12.68 1.41 -10.21
CA SER A 38 14.01 0.87 -9.98
C SER A 38 14.14 -0.52 -10.58
N LYS A 39 15.21 -0.70 -11.36
CA LYS A 39 15.86 -1.98 -11.68
C LYS A 39 16.30 -2.78 -10.43
N LEU A 40 15.78 -2.45 -9.24
CA LEU A 40 15.93 -3.22 -8.03
C LEU A 40 15.00 -4.43 -8.20
N ALA A 41 15.61 -5.59 -8.43
CA ALA A 41 14.94 -6.87 -8.25
C ALA A 41 14.62 -7.03 -6.74
N LEU A 42 13.63 -6.29 -6.25
CA LEU A 42 13.10 -6.45 -4.92
C LEU A 42 12.43 -7.83 -4.89
N PRO A 43 12.76 -8.70 -3.92
CA PRO A 43 12.06 -9.96 -3.78
C PRO A 43 10.57 -9.66 -3.62
N GLN A 44 9.75 -10.09 -4.59
CA GLN A 44 8.33 -9.76 -4.65
C GLN A 44 7.61 -10.13 -3.34
N GLU A 45 8.03 -11.23 -2.72
CA GLU A 45 7.57 -11.65 -1.41
C GLU A 45 7.83 -10.59 -0.32
N LYS A 46 9.08 -10.09 -0.19
CA LYS A 46 9.41 -9.03 0.79
C LYS A 46 8.64 -7.74 0.55
N TYR A 47 8.40 -7.40 -0.72
CA TYR A 47 7.60 -6.24 -1.08
C TYR A 47 6.13 -6.42 -0.67
N ASN A 48 5.54 -7.59 -0.96
CA ASN A 48 4.20 -7.95 -0.52
C ASN A 48 4.07 -7.93 1.02
N CYS A 49 5.07 -8.45 1.74
CA CYS A 49 5.11 -8.42 3.20
C CYS A 49 5.15 -6.98 3.73
N THR A 50 5.95 -6.12 3.10
CA THR A 50 6.09 -4.72 3.50
C THR A 50 4.78 -3.98 3.27
N MET A 51 4.13 -4.19 2.11
CA MET A 51 2.82 -3.62 1.82
C MET A 51 1.76 -4.11 2.79
N SER A 52 1.72 -5.41 3.10
CA SER A 52 0.81 -5.96 4.09
C SER A 52 1.00 -5.30 5.46
N CYS A 53 2.26 -5.18 5.92
CA CYS A 53 2.57 -4.50 7.19
C CYS A 53 2.11 -3.03 7.18
N VAL A 54 2.34 -2.29 6.09
CA VAL A 54 1.95 -0.88 5.98
C VAL A 54 0.43 -0.74 6.02
N LEU A 55 -0.29 -1.53 5.22
CA LEU A 55 -1.75 -1.50 5.17
C LEU A 55 -2.35 -1.88 6.54
N LYS A 56 -1.74 -2.83 7.25
CA LYS A 56 -2.16 -3.21 8.60
C LYS A 56 -1.86 -2.10 9.61
N GLY A 57 -0.71 -1.45 9.52
CA GLY A 57 -0.34 -0.31 10.35
C GLY A 57 -1.26 0.89 10.17
N LEU A 58 -1.87 1.02 8.99
CA LEU A 58 -2.86 2.05 8.65
C LEU A 58 -4.31 1.63 8.95
N ASN A 59 -4.53 0.44 9.53
CA ASN A 59 -5.84 -0.17 9.75
C ASN A 59 -6.69 -0.29 8.47
N ILE A 60 -6.03 -0.45 7.32
CA ILE A 60 -6.70 -0.66 6.02
C ILE A 60 -7.02 -2.14 5.83
N ILE A 61 -6.17 -3.03 6.31
CA ILE A 61 -6.44 -4.47 6.33
C ILE A 61 -6.54 -4.98 7.76
N ASP A 62 -7.40 -5.97 7.96
CA ASP A 62 -7.51 -6.68 9.24
C ASP A 62 -6.56 -7.90 9.33
N ASP A 63 -6.69 -8.67 10.42
CA ASP A 63 -5.89 -9.88 10.65
C ASP A 63 -6.20 -11.03 9.68
N MET A 64 -7.33 -10.97 8.98
CA MET A 64 -7.76 -11.95 7.96
C MET A 64 -7.36 -11.49 6.54
N GLY A 65 -6.75 -10.31 6.42
CA GLY A 65 -6.38 -9.71 5.15
C GLY A 65 -7.55 -9.10 4.39
N GLU A 66 -8.68 -8.84 5.04
CA GLU A 66 -9.80 -8.13 4.43
C GLU A 66 -9.55 -6.63 4.44
N ILE A 67 -9.76 -5.99 3.30
CA ILE A 67 -9.61 -4.54 3.13
C ILE A 67 -10.88 -3.81 3.62
N ASP A 68 -10.71 -2.87 4.54
CA ASP A 68 -11.70 -1.85 4.84
C ASP A 68 -11.68 -0.81 3.71
N THR A 69 -12.68 -0.88 2.83
CA THR A 69 -12.81 0.00 1.66
C THR A 69 -12.95 1.48 2.06
N LYS A 70 -13.58 1.77 3.21
CA LYS A 70 -13.73 3.14 3.68
C LYS A 70 -12.41 3.69 4.21
N ALA A 71 -11.76 2.95 5.11
CA ALA A 71 -10.45 3.33 5.63
C ALA A 71 -9.43 3.49 4.50
N SER A 72 -9.46 2.59 3.51
CA SER A 72 -8.60 2.68 2.33
C SER A 72 -8.81 3.95 1.53
N SER A 73 -10.07 4.36 1.31
CA SER A 73 -10.39 5.58 0.55
C SER A 73 -9.94 6.83 1.30
N ASP A 74 -10.20 6.88 2.61
CA ASP A 74 -9.83 8.02 3.46
C ASP A 74 -8.30 8.20 3.50
N VAL A 75 -7.54 7.11 3.59
CA VAL A 75 -6.07 7.15 3.51
C VAL A 75 -5.60 7.63 2.14
N VAL A 76 -6.18 7.13 1.04
CA VAL A 76 -5.82 7.58 -0.31
C VAL A 76 -6.04 9.09 -0.47
N ASP A 77 -7.18 9.61 -0.02
CA ASP A 77 -7.46 11.05 -0.06
C ASP A 77 -6.44 11.86 0.74
N SER A 78 -6.06 11.37 1.92
CA SER A 78 -5.13 12.06 2.81
C SER A 78 -3.70 12.08 2.24
N VAL A 79 -3.23 10.93 1.75
CA VAL A 79 -1.85 10.75 1.27
C VAL A 79 -1.67 11.37 -0.12
N MET A 80 -2.68 11.29 -0.98
CA MET A 80 -2.62 11.75 -2.37
C MET A 80 -3.26 13.13 -2.58
N LYS A 81 -3.48 13.92 -1.53
CA LYS A 81 -4.10 15.26 -1.62
C LYS A 81 -3.44 16.23 -2.62
N ASP A 82 -2.16 16.04 -2.92
CA ASP A 82 -1.39 16.87 -3.86
C ASP A 82 -1.32 16.27 -5.29
N HIS A 83 -1.95 15.13 -5.54
CA HIS A 83 -1.96 14.44 -6.84
C HIS A 83 -3.16 14.85 -7.69
N LYS A 84 -3.12 14.50 -8.98
CA LYS A 84 -4.24 14.80 -9.87
C LYS A 84 -5.47 13.94 -9.53
N PRO A 85 -6.70 14.46 -9.70
CA PRO A 85 -7.92 13.72 -9.36
C PRO A 85 -8.02 12.33 -10.01
N GLU A 86 -7.53 12.18 -11.24
CA GLU A 86 -7.50 10.90 -11.94
C GLU A 86 -6.57 9.87 -11.29
N GLU A 87 -5.46 10.30 -10.69
CA GLU A 87 -4.51 9.43 -9.99
C GLU A 87 -5.10 8.95 -8.66
N VAL A 88 -5.75 9.88 -7.93
CA VAL A 88 -6.46 9.57 -6.69
C VAL A 88 -7.61 8.60 -6.96
N LEU A 89 -8.41 8.85 -7.99
CA LEU A 89 -9.51 7.96 -8.37
C LEU A 89 -9.00 6.58 -8.77
N ARG A 90 -7.91 6.50 -9.55
CA ARG A 90 -7.30 5.22 -9.94
C ARG A 90 -6.84 4.42 -8.73
N ALA A 91 -6.17 5.07 -7.76
CA ALA A 91 -5.74 4.42 -6.52
C ALA A 91 -6.93 3.88 -5.71
N LYS A 92 -8.01 4.65 -5.57
CA LYS A 92 -9.23 4.18 -4.88
C LYS A 92 -9.88 2.99 -5.57
N THR A 93 -10.00 3.04 -6.90
CA THR A 93 -10.56 1.93 -7.69
C THR A 93 -9.80 0.64 -7.45
N VAL A 94 -8.46 0.71 -7.36
CA VAL A 94 -7.63 -0.45 -7.07
C VAL A 94 -7.88 -0.99 -5.67
N MET A 95 -7.98 -0.13 -4.65
CA MET A 95 -8.29 -0.57 -3.29
C MET A 95 -9.62 -1.33 -3.27
N MET A 96 -10.64 -0.85 -4.00
CA MET A 96 -11.94 -1.51 -4.14
C MET A 96 -11.85 -2.84 -4.90
N GLU A 97 -11.16 -2.88 -6.04
CA GLU A 97 -10.97 -4.12 -6.81
C GLU A 97 -10.23 -5.19 -6.00
N CYS A 98 -9.21 -4.77 -5.24
CA CYS A 98 -8.50 -5.68 -4.36
C CYS A 98 -9.37 -6.14 -3.20
N ALA A 99 -10.18 -5.27 -2.59
CA ALA A 99 -11.12 -5.68 -1.54
C ALA A 99 -12.08 -6.77 -2.06
N GLU A 100 -12.68 -6.58 -3.23
CA GLU A 100 -13.57 -7.58 -3.84
C GLU A 100 -12.83 -8.87 -4.21
N LYS A 101 -11.59 -8.80 -4.69
CA LYS A 101 -10.77 -9.99 -4.96
C LYS A 101 -10.38 -10.76 -3.71
N GLN A 102 -10.25 -10.08 -2.57
CA GLN A 102 -9.81 -10.66 -1.30
C GLN A 102 -10.96 -11.12 -0.41
N LYS A 103 -12.19 -10.63 -0.66
CA LYS A 103 -13.39 -10.96 0.11
C LYS A 103 -13.57 -12.47 0.32
N GLY A 104 -13.61 -12.90 1.58
CA GLY A 104 -13.75 -14.32 1.94
C GLY A 104 -12.52 -15.19 1.66
N LYS A 105 -11.42 -14.63 1.14
CA LYS A 105 -10.12 -15.28 1.04
C LYS A 105 -9.37 -14.88 2.30
N ASN A 106 -9.22 -15.80 3.24
CA ASN A 106 -8.47 -15.58 4.48
C ASN A 106 -6.97 -15.46 4.15
N LEU A 107 -6.53 -14.28 3.71
CA LEU A 107 -5.19 -13.99 3.22
C LEU A 107 -4.33 -13.54 4.39
N LYS A 108 -3.31 -14.31 4.74
CA LYS A 108 -2.47 -14.06 5.91
C LYS A 108 -1.08 -13.61 5.52
N GLY A 109 -0.45 -12.86 6.44
CA GLY A 109 0.92 -12.41 6.28
C GLY A 109 1.07 -11.58 5.00
N CYS A 110 1.99 -11.98 4.13
CA CYS A 110 2.37 -11.19 2.96
C CYS A 110 1.33 -11.22 1.84
N GLU A 111 0.46 -12.24 1.80
CA GLU A 111 -0.54 -12.40 0.73
C GLU A 111 -1.59 -11.29 0.75
N ALA A 112 -1.92 -10.76 1.94
CA ALA A 112 -2.88 -9.67 2.09
C ALA A 112 -2.43 -8.37 1.38
N GLY A 113 -1.12 -8.13 1.29
CA GLY A 113 -0.54 -6.98 0.61
C GLY A 113 -0.34 -7.17 -0.90
N ALA A 114 -0.45 -8.40 -1.41
CA ALA A 114 0.00 -8.74 -2.76
C ALA A 114 -0.79 -8.05 -3.87
N CYS A 115 -2.11 -7.90 -3.71
CA CYS A 115 -2.96 -7.27 -4.73
C CYS A 115 -2.60 -5.79 -4.94
N ILE A 116 -2.43 -5.05 -3.85
CA ILE A 116 -2.04 -3.65 -3.88
C ILE A 116 -0.59 -3.48 -4.35
N ALA A 117 0.31 -4.36 -3.91
CA ALA A 117 1.69 -4.39 -4.35
C ALA A 117 1.81 -4.55 -5.88
N ASP A 118 1.05 -5.49 -6.47
CA ASP A 118 1.02 -5.74 -7.90
C ASP A 118 0.55 -4.52 -8.70
N TYR A 119 -0.47 -3.79 -8.21
CA TYR A 119 -0.90 -2.53 -8.84
C TYR A 119 0.21 -1.47 -8.81
N ILE A 120 0.87 -1.28 -7.66
CA ILE A 120 1.92 -0.27 -7.55
C ILE A 120 3.05 -0.58 -8.54
N LEU A 121 3.45 -1.84 -8.66
CA LEU A 121 4.48 -2.26 -9.62
C LEU A 121 4.04 -2.05 -11.08
N LYS A 122 2.80 -2.43 -11.43
CA LYS A 122 2.28 -2.32 -12.82
C LYS A 122 1.96 -0.89 -13.26
N SER A 123 1.49 -0.05 -12.35
CA SER A 123 1.15 1.35 -12.65
C SER A 123 2.35 2.17 -13.10
N GLN A 124 3.57 1.76 -12.71
CA GLN A 124 4.81 2.42 -13.11
C GLN A 124 5.37 1.91 -14.45
N SER A 125 5.12 0.65 -14.83
CA SER A 125 5.49 0.13 -16.16
C SER A 125 4.71 0.75 -17.33
N GLN A 126 3.62 1.47 -17.03
CA GLN A 126 2.83 2.20 -18.04
C GLN A 126 3.20 3.69 -18.15
N LEU A 127 4.25 4.13 -17.45
CA LEU A 127 4.81 5.48 -17.52
C LEU A 127 6.10 5.54 -18.39
N GLU A 128 6.47 4.44 -19.05
CA GLU A 128 7.54 4.39 -20.08
C GLU A 128 6.99 4.56 -21.50
#